data_AF-A0AAW4WLE6-F1
#
_entry.id   AF-A0AAW4WLE6-F1
#
_cell.length_a   1.000
_cell.length_b   1.000
_cell.length_c   1.000
_cell.angle_alpha   90.00
_cell.angle_beta   90.00
_cell.angle_gamma   90.00
#
_symmetry.space_group_name_H-M   'P 1'
#
loop_
_entity.id
_entity.type
_entity.pdbx_description
1 polymer ?
#
loop_
_entity_poly.entity_id
_entity_poly.type
_entity_poly.pdbx_seq_one_letter_code
_entity_poly.pdbx_strand_id
1 'polypeptide(L)'
;MALTGKSIEEKIYNFLYGRIKNAFGVSGLMGNLFAESGLVPTNLQNSFEKKLGYTDDTYTTSVDNGDYTNFVHDSAGYGLAQWTYWSRKENLLLFVRSRNQSIGDLESQLEFLYQELSTGYKAVLTKLKAAKSVREASDIVLTQYERPADQSESVKKKRASYGQKYFDKYAKTTGGKSSMGKTITTGFISATINGINVDSSIKCNADNYNSNASRNAAFVAMHYTGNSKDTARANANYFAGAGRNASAHFFVDDTEIRQSVALKDTAWGVGAKSYKHASCRNANCVNIEMCCTAGNYRISDKTKENAAYLCAYICNLLGITAAEVDTYVLRHYDVTGKNCPAQMAGSGNAEWAAFKARVKEILNGGASSGNSGSSSGTNGSFPATPFQVKVLVSDLNIRSNPSMGNNVKGQTGKGVFTITEVNDGWGKLKSGAGWIYLENKEYVTVLGSSSGSSQPAAPAKKSVEEVAKEVLMGDWGNGADRKKRLEAAGYNYAQVQAAVNRLCK
;
A
#
# COMPACT_ATOMS: atom_id res chain seq x y z
N MET A 1 -8.30 9.53 31.67
CA MET A 1 -7.36 10.54 31.12
C MET A 1 -7.63 10.59 29.64
N ALA A 2 -7.95 11.76 29.09
CA ALA A 2 -8.37 11.89 27.69
C ALA A 2 -7.43 11.13 26.74
N LEU A 3 -8.01 10.23 25.93
CA LEU A 3 -7.28 9.36 25.02
C LEU A 3 -6.42 10.16 24.02
N THR A 4 -5.13 9.87 23.96
CA THR A 4 -4.17 10.56 23.12
C THR A 4 -4.08 9.94 21.73
N GLY A 5 -4.31 10.74 20.68
CA GLY A 5 -4.21 10.30 19.28
C GLY A 5 -5.16 11.06 18.37
N LYS A 6 -4.85 11.09 17.06
CA LYS A 6 -5.63 11.76 16.01
C LYS A 6 -6.74 10.87 15.44
N SER A 7 -6.55 9.55 15.47
CA SER A 7 -7.56 8.56 15.04
C SER A 7 -8.02 7.67 16.20
N ILE A 8 -9.15 6.97 16.02
CA ILE A 8 -9.62 5.95 16.97
C ILE A 8 -8.56 4.86 17.16
N GLU A 9 -7.96 4.37 16.08
CA GLU A 9 -6.87 3.39 16.13
C GLU A 9 -5.67 3.85 16.97
N GLU A 10 -5.22 5.09 16.78
CA GLU A 10 -4.07 5.65 17.49
C GLU A 10 -4.38 5.85 18.98
N LYS A 11 -5.60 6.30 19.31
CA LYS A 11 -6.12 6.41 20.68
C LYS A 11 -6.13 5.05 21.39
N ILE A 12 -6.65 4.02 20.74
CA ILE A 12 -6.66 2.64 21.25
C ILE A 12 -5.22 2.14 21.45
N TYR A 13 -4.35 2.33 20.46
CA TYR A 13 -2.96 1.89 20.54
C TYR A 13 -2.22 2.54 21.72
N ASN A 14 -2.30 3.87 21.82
CA ASN A 14 -1.59 4.63 22.86
C ASN A 14 -2.08 4.27 24.27
N PHE A 15 -3.39 4.11 24.45
CA PHE A 15 -3.97 3.64 25.71
C PHE A 15 -3.46 2.24 26.08
N LEU A 16 -3.63 1.28 25.17
CA LEU A 16 -3.24 -0.11 25.42
C LEU A 16 -1.73 -0.24 25.62
N TYR A 17 -0.90 0.49 24.88
CA TYR A 17 0.55 0.54 25.07
C TYR A 17 0.93 1.17 26.42
N GLY A 18 0.20 2.20 26.86
CA GLY A 18 0.31 2.75 28.22
C GLY A 18 0.12 1.71 29.33
N ARG A 19 -0.72 0.70 29.10
CA ARG A 19 -1.13 -0.32 30.08
C ARG A 19 -0.45 -1.69 29.94
N ILE A 20 -0.06 -2.08 28.72
CA ILE A 20 0.55 -3.39 28.38
C ILE A 20 2.07 -3.27 28.22
N LYS A 21 2.59 -2.14 27.73
CA LYS A 21 4.05 -1.88 27.54
C LYS A 21 4.78 -2.89 26.65
N ASN A 22 4.06 -3.70 25.87
CA ASN A 22 4.61 -4.60 24.86
C ASN A 22 3.90 -4.35 23.53
N ALA A 23 4.67 -3.96 22.52
CA ALA A 23 4.13 -3.55 21.23
C ALA A 23 3.52 -4.72 20.43
N PHE A 24 4.08 -5.93 20.54
CA PHE A 24 3.48 -7.15 19.99
C PHE A 24 2.16 -7.46 20.69
N GLY A 25 2.12 -7.36 22.02
CA GLY A 25 0.94 -7.53 22.85
C GLY A 25 -0.22 -6.63 22.43
N VAL A 26 0.02 -5.32 22.42
CA VAL A 26 -0.97 -4.30 22.00
C VAL A 26 -1.49 -4.59 20.59
N SER A 27 -0.59 -4.87 19.66
CA SER A 27 -0.95 -5.06 18.26
C SER A 27 -1.76 -6.35 18.05
N GLY A 28 -1.40 -7.46 18.73
CA GLY A 28 -2.16 -8.71 18.69
C GLY A 28 -3.56 -8.60 19.32
N LEU A 29 -3.70 -7.81 20.40
CA LEU A 29 -5.00 -7.48 20.98
C LEU A 29 -5.84 -6.63 20.01
N MET A 30 -5.30 -5.54 19.47
CA MET A 30 -6.01 -4.70 18.49
C MET A 30 -6.41 -5.46 17.21
N GLY A 31 -5.60 -6.43 16.78
CA GLY A 31 -5.94 -7.31 15.66
C GLY A 31 -7.19 -8.19 15.90
N ASN A 32 -7.48 -8.52 17.16
CA ASN A 32 -8.71 -9.21 17.54
C ASN A 32 -9.88 -8.22 17.65
N LEU A 33 -9.70 -7.10 18.36
CA LEU A 33 -10.75 -6.07 18.48
C LEU A 33 -11.22 -5.56 17.09
N PHE A 34 -10.30 -5.40 16.13
CA PHE A 34 -10.65 -5.07 14.74
C PHE A 34 -11.46 -6.19 14.05
N ALA A 35 -11.20 -7.46 14.37
CA ALA A 35 -11.95 -8.58 13.83
C ALA A 35 -13.35 -8.73 14.45
N GLU A 36 -13.55 -8.23 15.68
CA GLU A 36 -14.84 -8.22 16.36
C GLU A 36 -15.71 -7.02 15.94
N SER A 37 -15.17 -5.81 15.92
CA SER A 37 -15.95 -4.55 15.81
C SER A 37 -15.44 -3.54 14.79
N GLY A 38 -14.36 -3.85 14.05
CA GLY A 38 -13.65 -2.83 13.26
C GLY A 38 -13.03 -1.71 14.10
N LEU A 39 -12.89 -1.90 15.42
CA LEU A 39 -12.54 -0.88 16.42
C LEU A 39 -13.62 0.19 16.67
N VAL A 40 -14.89 -0.11 16.36
CA VAL A 40 -16.04 0.78 16.59
C VAL A 40 -16.69 0.43 17.95
N PRO A 41 -16.67 1.34 18.95
CA PRO A 41 -17.20 1.04 20.28
C PRO A 41 -18.73 1.05 20.36
N THR A 42 -19.43 1.60 19.37
CA THR A 42 -20.90 1.57 19.26
C THR A 42 -21.43 0.35 18.52
N ASN A 43 -20.56 -0.53 17.99
CA ASN A 43 -21.00 -1.56 17.05
C ASN A 43 -21.85 -2.65 17.71
N LEU A 44 -23.10 -2.75 17.29
CA LEU A 44 -24.03 -3.85 17.52
C LEU A 44 -23.79 -4.91 16.45
N GLN A 45 -23.80 -6.19 16.86
CA GLN A 45 -23.68 -7.30 15.92
C GLN A 45 -24.78 -7.21 14.83
N ASN A 46 -24.40 -7.16 13.55
CA ASN A 46 -25.31 -6.89 12.42
C ASN A 46 -26.52 -7.85 12.32
N SER A 47 -26.38 -9.10 12.80
CA SER A 47 -27.49 -10.06 12.87
C SER A 47 -28.57 -9.67 13.89
N PHE A 48 -28.20 -8.86 14.89
CA PHE A 48 -29.09 -8.32 15.91
C PHE A 48 -29.64 -6.95 15.57
N GLU A 49 -28.95 -6.10 14.79
CA GLU A 49 -29.52 -4.86 14.23
C GLU A 49 -30.91 -5.11 13.62
N LYS A 50 -30.98 -6.04 12.66
CA LYS A 50 -32.24 -6.42 11.99
C LYS A 50 -33.24 -7.13 12.91
N LYS A 51 -32.76 -7.90 13.91
CA LYS A 51 -33.61 -8.67 14.82
C LYS A 51 -34.27 -7.80 15.88
N LEU A 52 -33.56 -6.78 16.35
CA LEU A 52 -33.99 -5.87 17.43
C LEU A 52 -34.62 -4.58 16.86
N GLY A 53 -34.41 -4.27 15.58
CA GLY A 53 -34.95 -3.08 14.92
C GLY A 53 -34.12 -1.81 15.12
N TYR A 54 -32.82 -1.96 15.40
CA TYR A 54 -31.90 -0.85 15.66
C TYR A 54 -30.73 -0.82 14.68
N THR A 55 -30.09 0.35 14.61
CA THR A 55 -28.72 0.54 14.11
C THR A 55 -27.76 0.60 15.31
N ASP A 56 -26.45 0.48 15.09
CA ASP A 56 -25.40 0.81 16.07
C ASP A 56 -25.76 2.03 16.96
N ASP A 57 -25.94 3.20 16.35
CA ASP A 57 -26.17 4.46 17.06
C ASP A 57 -27.51 4.50 17.82
N THR A 58 -28.58 3.97 17.22
CA THR A 58 -29.91 4.00 17.86
C THR A 58 -30.05 2.97 18.97
N TYR A 59 -29.34 1.84 18.89
CA TYR A 59 -29.23 0.89 20.00
C TYR A 59 -28.45 1.49 21.16
N THR A 60 -27.26 2.06 20.91
CA THR A 60 -26.44 2.75 21.92
C THR A 60 -27.26 3.81 22.65
N THR A 61 -27.94 4.70 21.91
CA THR A 61 -28.76 5.78 22.47
C THR A 61 -29.89 5.23 23.35
N SER A 62 -30.58 4.17 22.91
CA SER A 62 -31.70 3.58 23.65
C SER A 62 -31.24 2.87 24.94
N VAL A 63 -30.04 2.27 24.94
CA VAL A 63 -29.43 1.68 26.15
C VAL A 63 -29.02 2.78 27.15
N ASP A 64 -28.46 3.88 26.65
CA ASP A 64 -28.01 5.01 27.47
C ASP A 64 -29.18 5.75 28.14
N ASN A 65 -30.25 6.01 27.39
CA ASN A 65 -31.48 6.59 27.92
C ASN A 65 -32.22 5.66 28.91
N GLY A 66 -31.99 4.35 28.82
CA GLY A 66 -32.76 3.33 29.54
C GLY A 66 -34.05 2.89 28.83
N ASP A 67 -34.33 3.42 27.64
CA ASP A 67 -35.47 3.01 26.78
C ASP A 67 -35.38 1.52 26.38
N TYR A 68 -34.16 1.02 26.16
CA TYR A 68 -33.88 -0.39 25.90
C TYR A 68 -33.25 -1.07 27.14
N THR A 69 -34.09 -1.75 27.91
CA THR A 69 -33.72 -2.36 29.20
C THR A 69 -33.05 -3.73 29.08
N ASN A 70 -33.13 -4.41 27.93
CA ASN A 70 -32.72 -5.81 27.76
C ASN A 70 -31.24 -6.01 27.36
N PHE A 71 -30.41 -4.97 27.41
CA PHE A 71 -28.99 -5.01 27.00
C PHE A 71 -28.22 -6.22 27.57
N VAL A 72 -28.46 -6.56 28.83
CA VAL A 72 -27.75 -7.65 29.51
C VAL A 72 -28.09 -9.03 28.95
N HIS A 73 -29.34 -9.28 28.53
CA HIS A 73 -29.85 -10.62 28.23
C HIS A 73 -30.28 -10.83 26.77
N ASP A 74 -30.19 -9.82 25.91
CA ASP A 74 -30.58 -9.92 24.49
C ASP A 74 -29.68 -10.84 23.63
N SER A 75 -28.54 -11.28 24.17
CA SER A 75 -27.54 -12.13 23.51
C SER A 75 -26.84 -11.49 22.29
N ALA A 76 -26.96 -10.17 22.11
CA ALA A 76 -26.28 -9.46 21.03
C ALA A 76 -24.84 -9.14 21.42
N GLY A 77 -23.88 -9.37 20.50
CA GLY A 77 -22.54 -8.81 20.62
C GLY A 77 -22.57 -7.28 20.52
N TYR A 78 -21.81 -6.60 21.36
CA TYR A 78 -21.74 -5.14 21.39
C TYR A 78 -20.32 -4.61 21.70
N GLY A 79 -19.93 -3.52 21.04
CA GLY A 79 -18.72 -2.74 21.33
C GLY A 79 -17.40 -3.38 20.90
N LEU A 80 -16.28 -2.79 21.36
CA LEU A 80 -14.92 -3.08 20.87
C LEU A 80 -14.56 -4.58 20.80
N ALA A 81 -14.96 -5.35 21.82
CA ALA A 81 -14.69 -6.78 21.96
C ALA A 81 -15.96 -7.65 21.78
N GLN A 82 -17.02 -7.11 21.16
CA GLN A 82 -18.31 -7.79 20.95
C GLN A 82 -18.80 -8.55 22.21
N TRP A 83 -18.88 -7.85 23.34
CA TRP A 83 -19.32 -8.44 24.61
C TRP A 83 -20.72 -9.05 24.46
N THR A 84 -20.78 -10.38 24.42
CA THR A 84 -22.00 -11.15 24.10
C THR A 84 -22.55 -11.90 25.31
N TYR A 85 -21.68 -12.38 26.21
CA TYR A 85 -22.11 -13.15 27.39
C TYR A 85 -22.71 -12.23 28.47
N TRP A 86 -23.87 -12.60 29.00
CA TRP A 86 -24.72 -11.71 29.81
C TRP A 86 -23.99 -11.04 30.98
N SER A 87 -23.21 -11.79 31.77
CA SER A 87 -22.51 -11.23 32.93
C SER A 87 -21.37 -10.28 32.53
N ARG A 88 -20.81 -10.42 31.32
CA ARG A 88 -19.84 -9.46 30.78
C ARG A 88 -20.54 -8.18 30.31
N LYS A 89 -21.72 -8.29 29.69
CA LYS A 89 -22.58 -7.14 29.34
C LYS A 89 -23.06 -6.39 30.59
N GLU A 90 -23.49 -7.10 31.63
CA GLU A 90 -23.86 -6.50 32.93
C GLU A 90 -22.69 -5.73 33.54
N ASN A 91 -21.52 -6.35 33.65
CA ASN A 91 -20.32 -5.70 34.18
C ASN A 91 -19.90 -4.46 33.36
N LEU A 92 -20.00 -4.51 32.03
CA LEU A 92 -19.75 -3.34 31.17
C LEU A 92 -20.78 -2.23 31.44
N LEU A 93 -22.06 -2.56 31.50
CA LEU A 93 -23.14 -1.59 31.74
C LEU A 93 -23.03 -0.92 33.11
N LEU A 94 -22.68 -1.69 34.15
CA LEU A 94 -22.38 -1.15 35.48
C LEU A 94 -21.13 -0.27 35.46
N PHE A 95 -20.08 -0.65 34.72
CA PHE A 95 -18.85 0.12 34.63
C PHE A 95 -19.07 1.49 33.98
N VAL A 96 -19.73 1.57 32.82
CA VAL A 96 -19.99 2.86 32.15
C VAL A 96 -20.92 3.77 32.96
N ARG A 97 -21.96 3.19 33.59
CA ARG A 97 -22.87 3.92 34.48
C ARG A 97 -22.15 4.48 35.70
N SER A 98 -21.21 3.74 36.29
CA SER A 98 -20.40 4.23 37.41
C SER A 98 -19.51 5.44 37.05
N ARG A 99 -19.23 5.64 35.75
CA ARG A 99 -18.46 6.77 35.20
C ARG A 99 -19.34 7.88 34.63
N ASN A 100 -20.67 7.73 34.66
CA ASN A 100 -21.64 8.59 33.98
C ASN A 100 -21.26 8.82 32.49
N GLN A 101 -20.94 7.73 31.79
CA GLN A 101 -20.58 7.71 30.36
C GLN A 101 -21.54 6.83 29.56
N SER A 102 -21.59 7.07 28.26
CA SER A 102 -22.29 6.22 27.28
C SER A 102 -21.74 4.79 27.30
N ILE A 103 -22.61 3.81 27.05
CA ILE A 103 -22.24 2.42 26.77
C ILE A 103 -21.32 2.31 25.54
N GLY A 104 -21.37 3.28 24.62
CA GLY A 104 -20.47 3.42 23.47
C GLY A 104 -19.20 4.24 23.71
N ASP A 105 -18.92 4.72 24.93
CA ASP A 105 -17.70 5.52 25.18
C ASP A 105 -16.41 4.71 25.01
N LEU A 106 -15.51 5.22 24.17
CA LEU A 106 -14.24 4.60 23.84
C LEU A 106 -13.29 4.51 25.05
N GLU A 107 -13.21 5.54 25.90
CA GLU A 107 -12.31 5.49 27.07
C GLU A 107 -12.80 4.46 28.10
N SER A 108 -14.11 4.43 28.34
CA SER A 108 -14.72 3.50 29.30
C SER A 108 -14.68 2.06 28.83
N GLN A 109 -14.93 1.76 27.54
CA GLN A 109 -14.75 0.40 27.01
C GLN A 109 -13.29 -0.07 27.05
N LEU A 110 -12.31 0.81 26.83
CA LEU A 110 -10.89 0.49 26.92
C LEU A 110 -10.42 0.23 28.37
N GLU A 111 -10.88 1.03 29.33
CA GLU A 111 -10.61 0.78 30.75
C GLU A 111 -11.30 -0.50 31.25
N PHE A 112 -12.53 -0.78 30.81
CA PHE A 112 -13.23 -2.04 31.13
C PHE A 112 -12.52 -3.27 30.55
N LEU A 113 -12.12 -3.22 29.28
CA LEU A 113 -11.30 -4.24 28.62
C LEU A 113 -10.01 -4.51 29.43
N TYR A 114 -9.30 -3.47 29.86
CA TYR A 114 -8.10 -3.66 30.66
C TYR A 114 -8.41 -4.19 32.07
N GLN A 115 -9.53 -3.77 32.68
CA GLN A 115 -9.98 -4.31 33.95
C GLN A 115 -10.21 -5.83 33.84
N GLU A 116 -11.01 -6.30 32.88
CA GLU A 116 -11.22 -7.73 32.64
C GLU A 116 -9.90 -8.49 32.40
N LEU A 117 -9.01 -7.95 31.57
CA LEU A 117 -7.69 -8.52 31.32
C LEU A 117 -6.83 -8.62 32.60
N SER A 118 -6.96 -7.66 33.51
CA SER A 118 -6.21 -7.61 34.77
C SER A 118 -6.80 -8.46 35.91
N THR A 119 -8.11 -8.78 35.87
CA THR A 119 -8.82 -9.51 36.92
C THR A 119 -9.17 -10.94 36.51
N GLY A 120 -9.98 -11.10 35.47
CA GLY A 120 -10.48 -12.39 34.99
C GLY A 120 -9.54 -13.12 34.04
N TYR A 121 -8.80 -12.39 33.20
CA TYR A 121 -7.97 -12.97 32.13
C TYR A 121 -6.46 -12.75 32.34
N LYS A 122 -5.99 -12.82 33.60
CA LYS A 122 -4.58 -12.58 34.00
C LYS A 122 -3.54 -13.36 33.20
N ALA A 123 -3.86 -14.59 32.79
CA ALA A 123 -2.99 -15.41 31.93
C ALA A 123 -2.82 -14.79 30.53
N VAL A 124 -3.90 -14.25 29.95
CA VAL A 124 -3.88 -13.53 28.66
C VAL A 124 -3.07 -12.25 28.80
N LEU A 125 -3.31 -11.44 29.84
CA LEU A 125 -2.56 -10.21 30.06
C LEU A 125 -1.05 -10.46 30.28
N THR A 126 -0.69 -11.50 31.03
CA THR A 126 0.71 -11.92 31.21
C THR A 126 1.35 -12.29 29.87
N LYS A 127 0.65 -13.06 29.04
CA LYS A 127 1.13 -13.41 27.69
C LYS A 127 1.23 -12.19 26.76
N LEU A 128 0.26 -11.27 26.79
CA LEU A 128 0.34 -10.01 26.03
C LEU A 128 1.55 -9.16 26.43
N LYS A 129 1.85 -9.07 27.74
CA LYS A 129 3.03 -8.36 28.25
C LYS A 129 4.35 -9.05 27.86
N ALA A 130 4.37 -10.37 27.71
CA ALA A 130 5.56 -11.16 27.41
C ALA A 130 5.73 -11.56 25.92
N ALA A 131 4.77 -11.24 25.05
CA ALA A 131 4.71 -11.72 23.67
C ALA A 131 5.95 -11.30 22.85
N LYS A 132 6.47 -12.22 22.05
CA LYS A 132 7.63 -12.04 21.16
C LYS A 132 7.26 -11.85 19.70
N SER A 133 5.98 -12.01 19.36
CA SER A 133 5.44 -11.77 18.02
C SER A 133 3.97 -11.36 18.09
N VAL A 134 3.48 -10.67 17.06
CA VAL A 134 2.06 -10.36 16.92
C VAL A 134 1.22 -11.64 16.87
N ARG A 135 1.74 -12.71 16.26
CA ARG A 135 1.07 -14.01 16.18
C ARG A 135 0.84 -14.62 17.56
N GLU A 136 1.85 -14.64 18.43
CA GLU A 136 1.72 -15.12 19.81
C GLU A 136 0.68 -14.32 20.60
N ALA A 137 0.71 -12.98 20.48
CA ALA A 137 -0.24 -12.09 21.14
C ALA A 137 -1.68 -12.23 20.62
N SER A 138 -1.85 -12.38 19.30
CA SER A 138 -3.15 -12.56 18.66
C SER A 138 -3.77 -13.90 19.03
N ASP A 139 -2.99 -14.99 19.01
CA ASP A 139 -3.49 -16.34 19.24
C ASP A 139 -3.94 -16.54 20.70
N ILE A 140 -3.27 -15.93 21.68
CA ILE A 140 -3.71 -16.01 23.09
C ILE A 140 -5.01 -15.24 23.33
N VAL A 141 -5.19 -14.06 22.72
CA VAL A 141 -6.45 -13.30 22.82
C VAL A 141 -7.59 -14.06 22.16
N LEU A 142 -7.37 -14.59 20.96
CA LEU A 142 -8.36 -15.39 20.24
C LEU A 142 -8.80 -16.62 21.05
N THR A 143 -7.84 -17.41 21.56
CA THR A 143 -8.15 -18.71 22.17
C THR A 143 -8.55 -18.65 23.64
N GLN A 144 -8.32 -17.54 24.34
CA GLN A 144 -8.57 -17.44 25.79
C GLN A 144 -9.39 -16.22 26.24
N TYR A 145 -9.49 -15.15 25.44
CA TYR A 145 -10.33 -13.98 25.74
C TYR A 145 -11.61 -13.97 24.88
N GLU A 146 -11.47 -13.92 23.54
CA GLU A 146 -12.63 -13.85 22.63
C GLU A 146 -13.35 -15.21 22.50
N ARG A 147 -12.56 -16.29 22.35
CA ARG A 147 -13.03 -17.67 22.26
C ARG A 147 -14.17 -17.88 21.22
N PRO A 148 -14.05 -17.37 19.99
CA PRO A 148 -15.06 -17.57 18.95
C PRO A 148 -15.22 -19.06 18.62
N ALA A 149 -16.31 -19.43 17.94
CA ALA A 149 -16.58 -20.81 17.54
C ALA A 149 -15.50 -21.38 16.59
N ASP A 150 -15.00 -20.57 15.64
CA ASP A 150 -13.87 -20.94 14.77
C ASP A 150 -12.55 -20.38 15.34
N GLN A 151 -11.71 -21.30 15.82
CA GLN A 151 -10.35 -21.02 16.30
C GLN A 151 -9.28 -21.70 15.44
N SER A 152 -9.60 -22.00 14.19
CA SER A 152 -8.70 -22.64 13.23
C SER A 152 -7.44 -21.82 12.97
N GLU A 153 -6.39 -22.51 12.47
CA GLU A 153 -5.16 -21.84 12.02
C GLU A 153 -5.40 -20.79 10.93
N SER A 154 -6.50 -20.89 10.18
CA SER A 154 -6.93 -19.86 9.22
C SER A 154 -7.34 -18.57 9.93
N VAL A 155 -8.23 -18.66 10.93
CA VAL A 155 -8.70 -17.49 11.69
C VAL A 155 -7.57 -16.87 12.52
N LYS A 156 -6.74 -17.69 13.17
CA LYS A 156 -5.54 -17.23 13.89
C LYS A 156 -4.60 -16.43 12.98
N LYS A 157 -4.23 -16.96 11.81
CA LYS A 157 -3.44 -16.24 10.80
C LYS A 157 -4.12 -14.92 10.37
N LYS A 158 -5.43 -14.95 10.13
CA LYS A 158 -6.21 -13.78 9.70
C LYS A 158 -6.19 -12.67 10.75
N ARG A 159 -6.53 -12.96 12.02
CA ARG A 159 -6.52 -11.97 13.11
C ARG A 159 -5.10 -11.46 13.43
N ALA A 160 -4.10 -12.33 13.38
CA ALA A 160 -2.70 -11.92 13.52
C ALA A 160 -2.26 -10.97 12.39
N SER A 161 -2.76 -11.15 11.15
CA SER A 161 -2.48 -10.23 10.04
C SER A 161 -3.08 -8.84 10.25
N TYR A 162 -4.24 -8.73 10.91
CA TYR A 162 -4.81 -7.44 11.32
C TYR A 162 -3.94 -6.78 12.39
N GLY A 163 -3.51 -7.55 13.39
CA GLY A 163 -2.57 -7.06 14.39
C GLY A 163 -1.24 -6.61 13.78
N GLN A 164 -0.77 -7.29 12.74
CA GLN A 164 0.51 -6.97 12.10
C GLN A 164 0.49 -5.57 11.47
N LYS A 165 -0.66 -5.15 10.89
CA LYS A 165 -0.85 -3.77 10.41
C LYS A 165 -0.64 -2.73 11.52
N TYR A 166 -1.18 -2.98 12.73
CA TYR A 166 -1.00 -2.08 13.87
C TYR A 166 0.42 -2.10 14.43
N PHE A 167 1.10 -3.25 14.39
CA PHE A 167 2.51 -3.34 14.74
C PHE A 167 3.36 -2.52 13.76
N ASP A 168 3.19 -2.72 12.45
CA ASP A 168 3.96 -2.01 11.45
C ASP A 168 3.69 -0.49 11.45
N LYS A 169 2.47 -0.08 11.81
CA LYS A 169 2.05 1.34 11.89
C LYS A 169 2.48 2.05 13.18
N TYR A 170 2.43 1.39 14.33
CA TYR A 170 2.58 2.02 15.65
C TYR A 170 3.68 1.41 16.54
N ALA A 171 4.02 0.13 16.39
CA ALA A 171 5.08 -0.50 17.19
C ALA A 171 6.48 -0.09 16.73
N LYS A 172 6.69 0.02 15.42
CA LYS A 172 7.96 0.50 14.84
C LYS A 172 8.28 1.94 15.25
N THR A 173 7.26 2.74 15.58
CA THR A 173 7.39 4.13 16.06
C THR A 173 7.37 4.29 17.59
N THR A 174 7.09 3.23 18.37
CA THR A 174 7.11 3.25 19.85
C THR A 174 8.25 2.43 20.48
N GLY A 175 9.27 2.11 19.68
CA GLY A 175 10.55 1.56 20.13
C GLY A 175 11.49 2.61 20.76
N GLY A 176 11.06 3.29 21.82
CA GLY A 176 11.91 4.18 22.62
C GLY A 176 11.58 5.67 22.51
N LYS A 177 12.30 6.47 23.31
CA LYS A 177 12.24 7.93 23.32
C LYS A 177 12.54 8.49 21.93
N SER A 178 11.95 9.63 21.59
CA SER A 178 12.35 10.42 20.41
C SER A 178 13.85 10.71 20.44
N SER A 179 14.61 9.98 19.62
CA SER A 179 16.00 10.26 19.29
C SER A 179 16.22 10.00 17.80
N MET A 180 15.32 10.52 16.95
CA MET A 180 15.43 10.33 15.50
C MET A 180 16.52 11.21 14.91
N GLY A 181 17.72 10.63 14.96
CA GLY A 181 18.92 10.94 14.20
C GLY A 181 19.91 9.81 14.44
N LYS A 182 20.11 8.94 13.46
CA LYS A 182 21.06 7.83 13.58
C LYS A 182 22.48 8.39 13.57
N THR A 183 23.31 7.95 14.51
CA THR A 183 24.74 8.28 14.53
C THR A 183 25.43 7.61 13.34
N ILE A 184 25.84 8.40 12.35
CA ILE A 184 26.65 7.97 11.22
C ILE A 184 28.12 8.10 11.57
N THR A 185 28.85 6.99 11.51
CA THR A 185 30.32 6.92 11.41
C THR A 185 30.79 6.61 9.97
N THR A 186 29.88 6.16 9.11
CA THR A 186 30.16 5.79 7.70
C THR A 186 30.80 6.94 6.92
N GLY A 187 31.94 6.66 6.28
CA GLY A 187 32.66 7.61 5.45
C GLY A 187 32.13 7.68 4.02
N PHE A 188 33.01 7.40 3.07
CA PHE A 188 32.64 7.10 1.69
C PHE A 188 32.14 5.65 1.59
N ILE A 189 31.09 5.42 0.80
CA ILE A 189 30.51 4.08 0.60
C ILE A 189 31.07 3.42 -0.66
N SER A 190 31.18 2.10 -0.62
CA SER A 190 31.34 1.25 -1.80
C SER A 190 30.06 0.46 -1.97
N ALA A 191 29.23 0.86 -2.94
CA ALA A 191 27.92 0.26 -3.18
C ALA A 191 27.56 0.34 -4.66
N THR A 192 26.77 -0.62 -5.13
CA THR A 192 26.10 -0.59 -6.44
C THR A 192 24.62 -0.30 -6.21
N ILE A 193 24.12 0.80 -6.77
CA ILE A 193 22.77 1.32 -6.56
C ILE A 193 22.10 1.45 -7.93
N ASN A 194 21.00 0.74 -8.16
CA ASN A 194 20.34 0.61 -9.48
C ASN A 194 21.29 0.16 -10.62
N GLY A 195 22.26 -0.71 -10.31
CA GLY A 195 23.31 -1.13 -11.24
C GLY A 195 24.46 -0.14 -11.46
N ILE A 196 24.43 1.02 -10.78
CA ILE A 196 25.46 2.07 -10.89
C ILE A 196 26.36 2.03 -9.64
N ASN A 197 27.67 1.93 -9.85
CA ASN A 197 28.64 1.99 -8.75
C ASN A 197 28.77 3.43 -8.22
N VAL A 198 28.79 3.59 -6.90
CA VAL A 198 29.07 4.87 -6.26
C VAL A 198 30.56 5.18 -6.35
N ASP A 199 30.92 6.22 -7.10
CA ASP A 199 32.31 6.68 -7.26
C ASP A 199 32.61 7.84 -6.30
N SER A 200 33.68 7.69 -5.49
CA SER A 200 34.15 8.67 -4.51
C SER A 200 35.58 9.20 -4.79
N SER A 201 36.07 9.03 -6.02
CA SER A 201 37.40 9.50 -6.46
C SER A 201 37.53 11.03 -6.49
N ILE A 202 36.42 11.76 -6.71
CA ILE A 202 36.37 13.22 -6.73
C ILE A 202 35.66 13.70 -5.46
N LYS A 203 36.44 14.19 -4.50
CA LYS A 203 35.96 14.60 -3.18
C LYS A 203 35.76 16.11 -3.11
N CYS A 204 34.78 16.53 -2.33
CA CYS A 204 34.53 17.94 -2.04
C CYS A 204 35.74 18.57 -1.32
N ASN A 205 35.99 19.85 -1.58
CA ASN A 205 37.01 20.60 -0.86
C ASN A 205 36.66 20.73 0.63
N ALA A 206 37.65 20.66 1.51
CA ALA A 206 37.46 20.80 2.96
C ALA A 206 36.82 22.14 3.35
N ASP A 207 37.02 23.20 2.56
CA ASP A 207 36.44 24.52 2.79
C ASP A 207 34.91 24.60 2.58
N ASN A 208 34.29 23.52 2.07
CA ASN A 208 32.88 23.51 1.65
C ASN A 208 31.98 22.61 2.53
N TYR A 209 32.50 21.99 3.60
CA TYR A 209 31.75 21.11 4.49
C TYR A 209 32.39 21.06 5.89
N ASN A 210 31.65 20.65 6.92
CA ASN A 210 32.27 20.39 8.24
C ASN A 210 32.68 18.91 8.34
N SER A 211 33.97 18.65 8.53
CA SER A 211 34.49 17.32 8.88
C SER A 211 34.09 16.93 10.31
N ASN A 212 33.69 15.68 10.53
CA ASN A 212 33.28 15.17 11.85
C ASN A 212 33.84 13.76 12.09
N ALA A 213 33.98 13.34 13.35
CA ALA A 213 34.22 11.93 13.68
C ALA A 213 32.97 11.08 13.43
N SER A 214 31.80 11.62 13.81
CA SER A 214 30.47 11.09 13.55
C SER A 214 29.44 12.22 13.61
N ARG A 215 28.21 11.98 13.12
CA ARG A 215 27.08 12.92 13.30
C ARG A 215 25.75 12.21 13.39
N ASN A 216 24.76 12.82 14.03
CA ASN A 216 23.39 12.32 14.04
C ASN A 216 22.61 12.84 12.83
N ALA A 217 22.26 11.95 11.91
CA ALA A 217 21.50 12.27 10.69
C ALA A 217 20.11 11.63 10.73
N ALA A 218 19.10 12.40 10.31
CA ALA A 218 17.69 12.04 10.41
C ALA A 218 16.94 12.23 9.09
N PHE A 219 17.38 13.17 8.25
CA PHE A 219 16.67 13.59 7.04
C PHE A 219 17.46 13.28 5.78
N VAL A 220 16.75 13.06 4.67
CA VAL A 220 17.30 13.10 3.32
C VAL A 220 16.68 14.30 2.59
N ALA A 221 17.50 15.23 2.11
CA ALA A 221 17.05 16.34 1.28
C ALA A 221 17.38 16.06 -0.18
N MET A 222 16.34 16.06 -1.00
CA MET A 222 16.42 16.00 -2.45
C MET A 222 16.54 17.41 -3.03
N HIS A 223 17.50 17.57 -3.93
CA HIS A 223 17.82 18.79 -4.63
C HIS A 223 17.91 18.54 -6.13
N TYR A 224 18.07 19.62 -6.90
CA TYR A 224 18.50 19.55 -8.28
C TYR A 224 19.55 20.63 -8.53
N THR A 225 20.46 20.34 -9.46
CA THR A 225 21.61 21.20 -9.72
C THR A 225 21.23 22.56 -10.30
N GLY A 226 20.05 22.67 -10.92
CA GLY A 226 19.56 23.93 -11.48
C GLY A 226 20.39 24.45 -12.65
N ASN A 227 21.06 23.56 -13.39
CA ASN A 227 21.89 23.88 -14.55
C ASN A 227 21.13 23.62 -15.86
N SER A 228 21.54 24.29 -16.95
CA SER A 228 20.93 24.08 -18.26
C SER A 228 21.13 22.65 -18.78
N LYS A 229 22.32 22.06 -18.60
CA LYS A 229 22.63 20.63 -18.74
C LYS A 229 23.95 20.30 -18.05
N ASP A 230 24.01 19.21 -17.27
CA ASP A 230 25.21 18.82 -16.51
C ASP A 230 25.25 17.30 -16.18
N THR A 231 26.27 16.88 -15.42
CA THR A 231 26.53 15.48 -15.01
C THR A 231 27.01 15.40 -13.56
N ALA A 232 26.95 14.21 -12.96
CA ALA A 232 27.39 13.96 -11.59
C ALA A 232 28.89 14.29 -11.42
N ARG A 233 29.73 13.81 -12.36
CA ARG A 233 31.18 14.12 -12.41
C ARG A 233 31.48 15.62 -12.52
N ALA A 234 30.73 16.35 -13.34
CA ALA A 234 30.95 17.80 -13.51
C ALA A 234 30.68 18.57 -12.21
N ASN A 235 29.60 18.24 -11.51
CA ASN A 235 29.28 18.82 -10.21
C ASN A 235 30.29 18.42 -9.13
N ALA A 236 30.67 17.14 -9.05
CA ALA A 236 31.71 16.68 -8.12
C ALA A 236 33.04 17.46 -8.31
N ASN A 237 33.46 17.67 -9.56
CA ASN A 237 34.63 18.50 -9.89
C ASN A 237 34.46 19.97 -9.46
N TYR A 238 33.28 20.56 -9.67
CA TYR A 238 33.00 21.93 -9.26
C TYR A 238 33.17 22.14 -7.74
N PHE A 239 32.67 21.20 -6.94
CA PHE A 239 32.75 21.22 -5.47
C PHE A 239 34.08 20.72 -4.89
N ALA A 240 34.98 20.16 -5.70
CA ALA A 240 36.38 19.90 -5.32
C ALA A 240 37.24 21.18 -5.25
N GLY A 241 36.79 22.28 -5.88
CA GLY A 241 37.37 23.61 -5.69
C GLY A 241 36.92 24.28 -4.39
N ALA A 242 37.79 25.09 -3.79
CA ALA A 242 37.52 25.85 -2.56
C ALA A 242 36.47 26.96 -2.76
N GLY A 243 35.99 27.54 -1.64
CA GLY A 243 35.21 28.78 -1.63
C GLY A 243 33.80 28.69 -2.24
N ARG A 244 33.19 27.49 -2.34
CA ARG A 244 31.83 27.33 -2.86
C ARG A 244 30.74 27.69 -1.86
N ASN A 245 31.04 27.63 -0.56
CA ASN A 245 30.09 27.89 0.54
C ASN A 245 28.80 27.04 0.47
N ALA A 246 28.87 25.90 -0.21
CA ALA A 246 27.80 24.94 -0.41
C ALA A 246 28.42 23.58 -0.76
N SER A 247 27.70 22.49 -0.49
CA SER A 247 28.09 21.13 -0.90
C SER A 247 26.93 20.14 -0.76
N ALA A 248 27.02 19.01 -1.45
CA ALA A 248 26.10 17.88 -1.33
C ALA A 248 26.87 16.57 -1.04
N HIS A 249 26.19 15.59 -0.44
CA HIS A 249 26.79 14.28 -0.20
C HIS A 249 26.92 13.50 -1.51
N PHE A 250 25.87 13.53 -2.35
CA PHE A 250 25.84 12.83 -3.62
C PHE A 250 25.37 13.72 -4.77
N PHE A 251 25.92 13.48 -5.95
CA PHE A 251 25.39 13.88 -7.24
C PHE A 251 24.98 12.63 -8.01
N VAL A 252 23.81 12.64 -8.63
CA VAL A 252 23.28 11.52 -9.43
C VAL A 252 22.80 12.01 -10.78
N ASP A 253 23.16 11.28 -11.83
CA ASP A 253 22.68 11.49 -13.19
C ASP A 253 22.10 10.19 -13.79
N ASP A 254 21.91 10.13 -15.11
CA ASP A 254 21.32 8.97 -15.81
C ASP A 254 22.20 7.71 -15.73
N THR A 255 23.50 7.89 -15.52
CA THR A 255 24.56 6.88 -15.69
C THR A 255 25.49 6.73 -14.50
N GLU A 256 25.63 7.75 -13.65
CA GLU A 256 26.66 7.84 -12.63
C GLU A 256 26.11 8.34 -11.28
N ILE A 257 26.67 7.81 -10.18
CA ILE A 257 26.46 8.32 -8.82
C ILE A 257 27.83 8.69 -8.26
N ARG A 258 28.02 9.96 -7.92
CA ARG A 258 29.26 10.50 -7.34
C ARG A 258 29.03 10.86 -5.88
N GLN A 259 29.81 10.30 -4.96
CA GLN A 259 29.83 10.75 -3.56
C GLN A 259 30.93 11.80 -3.36
N SER A 260 30.52 13.04 -3.09
CA SER A 260 31.45 14.18 -2.94
C SER A 260 31.82 14.44 -1.47
N VAL A 261 30.85 14.30 -0.54
CA VAL A 261 31.09 14.45 0.91
C VAL A 261 30.82 13.11 1.62
N ALA A 262 31.68 12.74 2.56
CA ALA A 262 31.52 11.54 3.37
C ALA A 262 30.23 11.60 4.22
N LEU A 263 29.56 10.47 4.45
CA LEU A 263 28.24 10.48 5.11
C LEU A 263 28.27 10.98 6.55
N LYS A 264 29.33 10.68 7.30
CA LYS A 264 29.63 11.19 8.65
C LYS A 264 29.85 12.70 8.70
N ASP A 265 30.20 13.32 7.57
CA ASP A 265 30.53 14.75 7.49
C ASP A 265 29.28 15.58 7.11
N THR A 266 29.31 16.87 7.43
CA THR A 266 28.16 17.77 7.25
C THR A 266 28.31 18.60 5.98
N ALA A 267 27.68 18.15 4.90
CA ALA A 267 27.54 18.93 3.67
C ALA A 267 26.58 20.11 3.85
N TRP A 268 26.81 21.20 3.12
CA TRP A 268 26.11 22.48 3.25
C TRP A 268 25.02 22.67 2.18
N GLY A 269 24.07 21.72 2.11
CA GLY A 269 23.01 21.71 1.07
C GLY A 269 21.71 22.44 1.44
N VAL A 270 21.36 22.55 2.72
CA VAL A 270 20.09 23.13 3.23
C VAL A 270 20.32 24.26 4.27
N GLY A 271 21.37 25.06 4.06
CA GLY A 271 21.63 26.25 4.87
C GLY A 271 20.66 27.39 4.57
N ALA A 272 20.09 28.02 5.59
CA ALA A 272 19.25 29.20 5.43
C ALA A 272 19.25 30.11 6.68
N LYS A 273 18.90 31.39 6.49
CA LYS A 273 18.67 32.35 7.59
C LYS A 273 17.31 32.15 8.28
N SER A 274 16.35 31.54 7.58
CA SER A 274 15.03 31.19 8.08
C SER A 274 14.60 29.84 7.51
N TYR A 275 13.87 29.05 8.28
CA TYR A 275 13.53 27.66 7.99
C TYR A 275 12.02 27.45 7.99
N LYS A 276 11.51 26.66 7.04
CA LYS A 276 10.13 26.16 7.05
C LYS A 276 10.00 24.86 7.84
N HIS A 277 10.97 23.96 7.72
CA HIS A 277 10.97 22.71 8.49
C HIS A 277 11.50 22.95 9.91
N ALA A 278 10.75 22.48 10.91
CA ALA A 278 11.06 22.71 12.33
C ALA A 278 12.50 22.32 12.71
N SER A 279 12.96 21.15 12.27
CA SER A 279 14.18 20.51 12.78
C SER A 279 15.23 20.08 11.74
N CYS A 280 14.99 20.26 10.43
CA CYS A 280 15.94 19.80 9.40
C CYS A 280 16.98 20.90 9.12
N ARG A 281 18.27 20.55 9.23
CA ARG A 281 19.43 21.45 9.09
C ARG A 281 20.58 20.69 8.41
N ASN A 282 21.63 21.39 7.98
CA ASN A 282 22.82 20.74 7.39
C ASN A 282 23.35 19.58 8.27
N ALA A 283 23.50 19.82 9.57
CA ALA A 283 24.08 18.87 10.52
C ALA A 283 23.36 17.51 10.56
N ASN A 284 22.03 17.47 10.39
CA ASN A 284 21.23 16.24 10.50
C ASN A 284 20.62 15.75 9.17
N CYS A 285 21.12 16.26 8.04
CA CYS A 285 20.59 15.93 6.71
C CYS A 285 21.64 15.27 5.81
N VAL A 286 21.24 14.33 4.96
CA VAL A 286 21.99 13.84 3.79
C VAL A 286 21.44 14.52 2.54
N ASN A 287 22.29 15.17 1.75
CA ASN A 287 21.89 15.97 0.59
C ASN A 287 22.21 15.22 -0.71
N ILE A 288 21.18 15.01 -1.56
CA ILE A 288 21.30 14.35 -2.86
C ILE A 288 20.90 15.34 -3.96
N GLU A 289 21.80 15.61 -4.89
CA GLU A 289 21.62 16.50 -6.03
C GLU A 289 21.31 15.72 -7.31
N MET A 290 20.14 15.95 -7.89
CA MET A 290 19.75 15.39 -9.19
C MET A 290 20.23 16.29 -10.33
N CYS A 291 21.03 15.74 -11.25
CA CYS A 291 21.56 16.48 -12.39
C CYS A 291 20.49 16.72 -13.47
N CYS A 292 20.64 17.81 -14.22
CA CYS A 292 19.69 18.27 -15.24
C CYS A 292 20.03 17.68 -16.63
N THR A 293 20.13 16.35 -16.73
CA THR A 293 20.59 15.67 -17.96
C THR A 293 19.66 15.85 -19.17
N ALA A 294 18.36 16.05 -18.95
CA ALA A 294 17.37 16.25 -20.00
C ALA A 294 17.49 17.61 -20.71
N GLY A 295 18.35 18.52 -20.22
CA GLY A 295 18.50 19.86 -20.76
C GLY A 295 17.46 20.85 -20.21
N ASN A 296 17.62 22.13 -20.55
CA ASN A 296 16.69 23.21 -20.23
C ASN A 296 16.26 23.26 -18.75
N TYR A 297 17.21 23.05 -17.82
CA TYR A 297 16.95 23.05 -16.37
C TYR A 297 16.04 21.92 -15.89
N ARG A 298 16.00 20.79 -16.62
CA ARG A 298 15.17 19.61 -16.32
C ARG A 298 16.00 18.39 -15.96
N ILE A 299 15.57 17.72 -14.89
CA ILE A 299 15.95 16.37 -14.49
C ILE A 299 15.23 15.38 -15.41
N SER A 300 15.96 14.39 -15.97
CA SER A 300 15.33 13.29 -16.72
C SER A 300 14.64 12.30 -15.78
N ASP A 301 13.73 11.48 -16.31
CA ASP A 301 13.11 10.42 -15.53
C ASP A 301 14.09 9.30 -15.13
N LYS A 302 15.17 9.08 -15.91
CA LYS A 302 16.23 8.12 -15.54
C LYS A 302 17.08 8.63 -14.36
N THR A 303 17.40 9.93 -14.32
CA THR A 303 18.04 10.55 -13.15
C THR A 303 17.12 10.48 -11.93
N LYS A 304 15.82 10.78 -12.06
CA LYS A 304 14.85 10.64 -10.96
C LYS A 304 14.78 9.21 -10.42
N GLU A 305 14.77 8.21 -11.30
CA GLU A 305 14.76 6.79 -10.91
C GLU A 305 16.04 6.40 -10.17
N ASN A 306 17.22 6.74 -10.70
CA ASN A 306 18.50 6.49 -10.03
C ASN A 306 18.56 7.20 -8.66
N ALA A 307 18.03 8.42 -8.58
CA ALA A 307 17.92 9.19 -7.34
C ALA A 307 16.94 8.57 -6.33
N ALA A 308 15.86 7.91 -6.78
CA ALA A 308 14.94 7.19 -5.90
C ALA A 308 15.60 5.97 -5.25
N TYR A 309 16.39 5.20 -6.01
CA TYR A 309 17.18 4.08 -5.47
C TYR A 309 18.25 4.56 -4.48
N LEU A 310 18.95 5.65 -4.79
CA LEU A 310 19.93 6.26 -3.89
C LEU A 310 19.27 6.79 -2.62
N CYS A 311 18.12 7.46 -2.74
CA CYS A 311 17.33 7.93 -1.60
C CYS A 311 16.87 6.77 -0.71
N ALA A 312 16.37 5.67 -1.29
CA ALA A 312 15.99 4.47 -0.56
C ALA A 312 17.19 3.79 0.14
N TYR A 313 18.35 3.71 -0.52
CA TYR A 313 19.59 3.21 0.09
C TYR A 313 19.98 4.05 1.33
N ILE A 314 19.92 5.39 1.23
CA ILE A 314 20.19 6.27 2.36
C ILE A 314 19.11 6.17 3.44
N CYS A 315 17.84 6.01 3.08
CA CYS A 315 16.76 5.77 4.05
C CYS A 315 17.02 4.50 4.88
N ASN A 316 17.36 3.39 4.23
CA ASN A 316 17.79 2.16 4.92
C ASN A 316 19.03 2.39 5.81
N LEU A 317 20.03 3.13 5.32
CA LEU A 317 21.21 3.48 6.12
C LEU A 317 20.84 4.29 7.36
N LEU A 318 19.88 5.22 7.28
CA LEU A 318 19.38 6.03 8.39
C LEU A 318 18.38 5.29 9.30
N GLY A 319 17.78 4.19 8.84
CA GLY A 319 16.70 3.48 9.53
C GLY A 319 15.30 4.02 9.25
N ILE A 320 15.14 4.87 8.23
CA ILE A 320 13.85 5.41 7.77
C ILE A 320 13.10 4.32 7.01
N THR A 321 11.94 3.89 7.51
CA THR A 321 11.07 2.92 6.83
C THR A 321 10.21 3.58 5.74
N ALA A 322 9.57 2.77 4.89
CA ALA A 322 8.62 3.26 3.88
C ALA A 322 7.45 4.07 4.48
N ALA A 323 7.03 3.77 5.71
CA ALA A 323 5.99 4.55 6.40
C ALA A 323 6.46 5.96 6.80
N GLU A 324 7.78 6.14 6.97
CA GLU A 324 8.41 7.36 7.49
C GLU A 324 8.95 8.28 6.39
N VAL A 325 8.99 7.82 5.13
CA VAL A 325 9.44 8.59 3.95
C VAL A 325 8.77 9.97 3.85
N ASP A 326 7.47 10.08 4.15
CA ASP A 326 6.77 11.38 4.05
C ASP A 326 7.22 12.41 5.08
N THR A 327 7.85 11.97 6.17
CA THR A 327 8.34 12.81 7.27
C THR A 327 9.83 13.13 7.12
N TYR A 328 10.64 12.17 6.63
CA TYR A 328 12.10 12.28 6.65
C TYR A 328 12.76 12.46 5.28
N VAL A 329 12.05 12.19 4.18
CA VAL A 329 12.50 12.52 2.82
C VAL A 329 11.84 13.83 2.39
N LEU A 330 12.66 14.87 2.27
CA LEU A 330 12.26 16.26 2.08
C LEU A 330 12.83 16.80 0.76
N ARG A 331 12.18 17.82 0.19
CA ARG A 331 12.81 18.71 -0.80
C ARG A 331 13.54 19.83 -0.06
N HIS A 332 14.49 20.50 -0.70
CA HIS A 332 14.96 21.80 -0.21
C HIS A 332 13.79 22.79 -0.02
N TYR A 333 12.77 22.73 -0.90
CA TYR A 333 11.50 23.44 -0.75
C TYR A 333 10.82 23.22 0.61
N ASP A 334 10.83 22.00 1.14
CA ASP A 334 10.20 21.68 2.43
C ASP A 334 11.05 22.22 3.60
N VAL A 335 12.38 22.25 3.45
CA VAL A 335 13.30 22.73 4.49
C VAL A 335 13.32 24.26 4.61
N THR A 336 13.45 24.97 3.50
CA THR A 336 13.69 26.43 3.49
C THR A 336 12.67 27.23 2.66
N GLY A 337 11.88 26.57 1.81
CA GLY A 337 11.02 27.22 0.82
C GLY A 337 11.69 27.53 -0.52
N LYS A 338 12.99 27.23 -0.71
CA LYS A 338 13.68 27.37 -2.00
C LYS A 338 12.95 26.59 -3.09
N ASN A 339 12.83 27.14 -4.30
CA ASN A 339 12.25 26.45 -5.45
C ASN A 339 13.17 25.32 -5.99
N CYS A 340 13.36 24.26 -5.20
CA CYS A 340 14.32 23.20 -5.44
C CYS A 340 13.82 21.87 -4.82
N PRO A 341 13.71 20.78 -5.60
CA PRO A 341 13.81 20.72 -7.07
C PRO A 341 12.65 21.49 -7.73
N ALA A 342 12.92 22.37 -8.70
CA ALA A 342 11.87 23.26 -9.23
C ALA A 342 10.67 22.49 -9.85
N GLN A 343 10.93 21.41 -10.60
CA GLN A 343 9.88 20.52 -11.14
C GLN A 343 9.02 19.87 -10.05
N MET A 344 9.62 19.63 -8.87
CA MET A 344 8.99 18.94 -7.75
C MET A 344 8.53 19.88 -6.64
N ALA A 345 8.69 21.20 -6.77
CA ALA A 345 8.39 22.18 -5.73
C ALA A 345 6.88 22.51 -5.64
N GLY A 346 6.48 23.16 -4.55
CA GLY A 346 5.09 23.55 -4.31
C GLY A 346 4.28 22.56 -3.45
N SER A 347 3.13 23.01 -2.97
CA SER A 347 2.15 22.16 -2.29
C SER A 347 1.44 21.25 -3.30
N GLY A 348 1.11 20.01 -2.92
CA GLY A 348 0.38 19.08 -3.78
C GLY A 348 1.09 18.64 -5.07
N ASN A 349 2.40 18.87 -5.22
CA ASN A 349 3.14 18.55 -6.45
C ASN A 349 3.12 17.04 -6.75
N ALA A 350 2.62 16.68 -7.94
CA ALA A 350 2.45 15.29 -8.37
C ALA A 350 3.77 14.57 -8.68
N GLU A 351 4.77 15.24 -9.27
CA GLU A 351 6.09 14.63 -9.50
C GLU A 351 6.78 14.29 -8.17
N TRP A 352 6.61 15.11 -7.13
CA TRP A 352 7.12 14.82 -5.79
C TRP A 352 6.39 13.66 -5.11
N ALA A 353 5.07 13.60 -5.24
CA ALA A 353 4.28 12.48 -4.73
C ALA A 353 4.70 11.15 -5.39
N ALA A 354 4.89 11.15 -6.71
CA ALA A 354 5.38 10.00 -7.46
C ALA A 354 6.81 9.59 -7.04
N PHE A 355 7.73 10.54 -6.89
CA PHE A 355 9.10 10.27 -6.41
C PHE A 355 9.08 9.58 -5.03
N LYS A 356 8.32 10.13 -4.07
CA LYS A 356 8.21 9.52 -2.74
C LYS A 356 7.52 8.15 -2.78
N ALA A 357 6.52 7.95 -3.63
CA ALA A 357 5.92 6.63 -3.83
C ALA A 357 6.95 5.61 -4.33
N ARG A 358 7.79 5.97 -5.30
CA ARG A 358 8.86 5.11 -5.82
C ARG A 358 9.90 4.76 -4.74
N VAL A 359 10.33 5.74 -3.92
CA VAL A 359 11.23 5.48 -2.78
C VAL A 359 10.63 4.47 -1.79
N LYS A 360 9.33 4.58 -1.47
CA LYS A 360 8.63 3.64 -0.59
C LYS A 360 8.55 2.23 -1.17
N GLU A 361 8.30 2.12 -2.47
CA GLU A 361 8.25 0.85 -3.18
C GLU A 361 9.60 0.12 -3.11
N ILE A 362 10.69 0.84 -3.40
CA ILE A 362 12.06 0.32 -3.32
C ILE A 362 12.41 -0.12 -1.88
N LEU A 363 12.03 0.67 -0.86
CA LEU A 363 12.22 0.32 0.55
C LEU A 363 11.43 -0.93 0.98
N ASN A 364 10.30 -1.21 0.34
CA ASN A 364 9.50 -2.42 0.55
C ASN A 364 9.99 -3.62 -0.29
N GLY A 365 11.12 -3.51 -0.99
CA GLY A 365 11.73 -4.58 -1.78
C GLY A 365 11.59 -4.45 -3.30
N GLY A 366 11.03 -3.35 -3.82
CA GLY A 366 10.75 -3.12 -5.25
C GLY A 366 11.97 -2.81 -6.14
N ALA A 367 13.07 -3.55 -5.99
CA ALA A 367 14.33 -3.32 -6.71
C ALA A 367 15.32 -4.50 -6.64
N SER A 368 15.85 -5.10 -7.72
CA SER A 368 15.47 -5.26 -9.13
C SER A 368 16.35 -6.38 -9.72
N SER A 369 15.86 -7.22 -10.64
CA SER A 369 16.74 -7.84 -11.65
C SER A 369 15.98 -8.21 -12.92
N GLY A 370 16.40 -7.66 -14.06
CA GLY A 370 16.02 -8.17 -15.36
C GLY A 370 17.05 -9.18 -15.85
N ASN A 371 16.79 -10.48 -15.70
CA ASN A 371 16.71 -11.44 -16.81
C ASN A 371 16.37 -12.86 -16.30
N SER A 372 15.31 -13.46 -16.87
CA SER A 372 15.02 -14.90 -16.97
C SER A 372 15.41 -15.87 -15.82
N GLY A 373 14.44 -16.28 -14.99
CA GLY A 373 14.53 -17.49 -14.16
C GLY A 373 13.60 -17.57 -12.93
N SER A 374 12.67 -18.54 -12.94
CA SER A 374 11.86 -19.09 -11.81
C SER A 374 12.55 -19.07 -10.43
N SER A 375 11.93 -18.93 -9.24
CA SER A 375 10.52 -18.91 -8.73
C SER A 375 10.57 -18.46 -7.23
N SER A 376 9.53 -18.36 -6.38
CA SER A 376 8.05 -18.26 -6.40
C SER A 376 7.57 -17.89 -4.96
N GLY A 377 6.29 -17.52 -4.73
CA GLY A 377 5.80 -17.25 -3.36
C GLY A 377 4.44 -16.53 -3.20
N THR A 378 3.36 -17.13 -3.72
CA THR A 378 1.93 -17.07 -3.31
C THR A 378 1.47 -16.01 -2.26
N ASN A 379 0.42 -15.22 -2.49
CA ASN A 379 -0.94 -15.63 -2.91
C ASN A 379 -1.55 -14.67 -3.95
N GLY A 380 -2.16 -15.11 -5.06
CA GLY A 380 -2.25 -16.47 -5.60
C GLY A 380 -2.03 -16.44 -7.11
N SER A 381 -1.23 -17.37 -7.62
CA SER A 381 -0.86 -17.36 -9.04
C SER A 381 -2.09 -17.51 -9.93
N PHE A 382 -2.22 -16.62 -10.90
CA PHE A 382 -3.08 -16.88 -12.05
C PHE A 382 -2.57 -18.15 -12.77
N PRO A 383 -3.46 -18.90 -13.46
CA PRO A 383 -3.05 -20.05 -14.24
C PRO A 383 -2.10 -19.65 -15.38
N ALA A 384 -1.34 -20.61 -15.91
CA ALA A 384 -0.49 -20.38 -17.08
C ALA A 384 -1.34 -19.90 -18.27
N THR A 385 -0.90 -18.84 -18.94
CA THR A 385 -1.59 -18.27 -20.10
C THR A 385 -1.36 -19.13 -21.35
N PRO A 386 -2.40 -19.37 -22.18
CA PRO A 386 -3.74 -18.83 -22.04
C PRO A 386 -4.63 -19.61 -21.05
N PHE A 387 -5.44 -18.88 -20.29
CA PHE A 387 -6.50 -19.43 -19.43
C PHE A 387 -7.81 -18.65 -19.61
N GLN A 388 -8.89 -19.09 -18.96
CA GLN A 388 -10.21 -18.47 -19.11
C GLN A 388 -10.64 -17.74 -17.84
N VAL A 389 -11.43 -16.69 -17.99
CA VAL A 389 -12.06 -16.01 -16.86
C VAL A 389 -13.53 -15.75 -17.16
N LYS A 390 -14.40 -15.92 -16.16
CA LYS A 390 -15.81 -15.56 -16.24
C LYS A 390 -16.00 -14.18 -15.62
N VAL A 391 -16.35 -13.19 -16.44
CA VAL A 391 -16.73 -11.86 -15.97
C VAL A 391 -18.21 -11.88 -15.55
N LEU A 392 -18.48 -11.39 -14.35
CA LEU A 392 -19.76 -11.47 -13.65
C LEU A 392 -20.61 -10.19 -13.79
N VAL A 393 -19.97 -9.06 -14.13
CA VAL A 393 -20.57 -7.73 -14.28
C VAL A 393 -20.57 -7.28 -15.75
N SER A 394 -21.51 -6.42 -16.15
CA SER A 394 -21.66 -5.98 -17.55
C SER A 394 -20.70 -4.86 -17.94
N ASP A 395 -20.19 -4.14 -16.96
CA ASP A 395 -19.53 -2.84 -17.04
C ASP A 395 -18.04 -2.87 -16.66
N LEU A 396 -17.43 -4.07 -16.60
CA LEU A 396 -16.00 -4.23 -16.31
C LEU A 396 -15.17 -3.53 -17.40
N ASN A 397 -14.44 -2.49 -16.99
CA ASN A 397 -13.65 -1.65 -17.89
C ASN A 397 -12.50 -2.41 -18.56
N ILE A 398 -12.46 -2.33 -19.89
CA ILE A 398 -11.31 -2.70 -20.72
C ILE A 398 -10.39 -1.48 -20.82
N ARG A 399 -9.09 -1.66 -20.62
CA ARG A 399 -8.08 -0.58 -20.58
C ARG A 399 -7.00 -0.73 -21.63
N SER A 400 -6.39 0.39 -22.04
CA SER A 400 -5.30 0.40 -23.03
C SER A 400 -4.00 -0.24 -22.51
N ASN A 401 -3.75 -0.20 -21.21
CA ASN A 401 -2.61 -0.76 -20.53
C ASN A 401 -3.04 -1.36 -19.16
N PRO A 402 -2.23 -2.22 -18.51
CA PRO A 402 -2.55 -2.85 -17.23
C PRO A 402 -2.32 -1.88 -16.06
N SER A 403 -3.14 -0.84 -15.94
CA SER A 403 -3.08 0.09 -14.81
C SER A 403 -4.42 0.79 -14.54
N MET A 404 -4.62 1.25 -13.31
CA MET A 404 -5.73 2.12 -12.94
C MET A 404 -5.42 3.56 -13.36
N GLY A 405 -6.13 4.09 -14.36
CA GLY A 405 -5.97 5.47 -14.85
C GLY A 405 -7.06 5.92 -15.82
N ASN A 406 -6.81 7.03 -16.54
CA ASN A 406 -7.77 7.62 -17.49
C ASN A 406 -7.64 7.01 -18.90
N ASN A 407 -7.70 5.68 -18.98
CA ASN A 407 -7.29 4.89 -20.15
C ASN A 407 -8.32 3.80 -20.58
N VAL A 408 -9.58 3.98 -20.20
CA VAL A 408 -10.69 3.07 -20.54
C VAL A 408 -10.98 3.11 -22.04
N LYS A 409 -11.09 1.93 -22.67
CA LYS A 409 -11.40 1.72 -24.10
C LYS A 409 -12.82 1.23 -24.35
N GLY A 410 -13.52 0.79 -23.32
CA GLY A 410 -14.84 0.16 -23.40
C GLY A 410 -15.08 -0.76 -22.21
N GLN A 411 -16.09 -1.62 -22.28
CA GLN A 411 -16.47 -2.57 -21.24
C GLN A 411 -16.62 -3.97 -21.83
N THR A 412 -16.43 -5.03 -21.04
CA THR A 412 -16.44 -6.41 -21.54
C THR A 412 -17.84 -6.97 -21.82
N GLY A 413 -18.85 -6.53 -21.06
CA GLY A 413 -20.05 -7.35 -20.86
C GLY A 413 -19.78 -8.56 -19.93
N LYS A 414 -20.86 -9.27 -19.57
CA LYS A 414 -20.78 -10.56 -18.86
C LYS A 414 -20.42 -11.66 -19.86
N GLY A 415 -19.57 -12.61 -19.47
CA GLY A 415 -19.18 -13.70 -20.37
C GLY A 415 -17.93 -14.44 -19.94
N VAL A 416 -17.46 -15.37 -20.77
CA VAL A 416 -16.18 -16.06 -20.59
C VAL A 416 -15.17 -15.52 -21.60
N PHE A 417 -14.00 -15.11 -21.10
CA PHE A 417 -12.95 -14.47 -21.88
C PHE A 417 -11.63 -15.23 -21.73
N THR A 418 -10.87 -15.36 -22.82
CA THR A 418 -9.51 -15.93 -22.77
C THR A 418 -8.50 -14.83 -22.46
N ILE A 419 -7.69 -15.06 -21.43
CA ILE A 419 -6.54 -14.22 -21.05
C ILE A 419 -5.27 -14.79 -21.68
N THR A 420 -4.53 -13.98 -22.43
CA THR A 420 -3.30 -14.42 -23.12
C THR A 420 -2.00 -13.91 -22.49
N GLU A 421 -2.10 -12.96 -21.58
CA GLU A 421 -0.96 -12.34 -20.88
C GLU A 421 -1.49 -11.84 -19.52
N VAL A 422 -0.70 -11.99 -18.46
CA VAL A 422 -1.02 -11.45 -17.13
C VAL A 422 0.11 -10.54 -16.67
N ASN A 423 -0.25 -9.38 -16.13
CA ASN A 423 0.69 -8.41 -15.57
C ASN A 423 0.01 -7.72 -14.37
N ASP A 424 0.58 -7.86 -13.18
CA ASP A 424 0.14 -7.22 -11.92
C ASP A 424 -1.40 -7.24 -11.69
N GLY A 425 -1.99 -8.44 -11.70
CA GLY A 425 -3.44 -8.61 -11.53
C GLY A 425 -4.31 -8.30 -12.75
N TRP A 426 -3.74 -7.82 -13.86
CA TRP A 426 -4.44 -7.55 -15.13
C TRP A 426 -4.30 -8.69 -16.13
N GLY A 427 -5.38 -9.02 -16.82
CA GLY A 427 -5.42 -9.99 -17.91
C GLY A 427 -5.65 -9.32 -19.26
N LYS A 428 -4.80 -9.62 -20.24
CA LYS A 428 -4.94 -9.18 -21.64
C LYS A 428 -5.91 -10.09 -22.39
N LEU A 429 -6.94 -9.51 -22.97
CA LEU A 429 -7.96 -10.24 -23.73
C LEU A 429 -7.41 -10.78 -25.05
N LYS A 430 -7.66 -12.06 -25.37
CA LYS A 430 -7.31 -12.69 -26.66
C LYS A 430 -7.86 -11.96 -27.89
N SER A 431 -8.94 -11.21 -27.74
CA SER A 431 -9.52 -10.37 -28.79
C SER A 431 -8.66 -9.16 -29.18
N GLY A 432 -7.61 -8.84 -28.42
CA GLY A 432 -6.79 -7.64 -28.62
C GLY A 432 -7.44 -6.34 -28.12
N ALA A 433 -8.65 -6.38 -27.56
CA ALA A 433 -9.40 -5.19 -27.13
C ALA A 433 -8.67 -4.39 -26.02
N GLY A 434 -7.98 -5.08 -25.11
CA GLY A 434 -7.21 -4.46 -24.04
C GLY A 434 -7.06 -5.35 -22.81
N TRP A 435 -6.85 -4.71 -21.67
CA TRP A 435 -6.60 -5.32 -20.36
C TRP A 435 -7.81 -5.18 -19.43
N ILE A 436 -8.07 -6.21 -18.62
CA ILE A 436 -9.12 -6.21 -17.59
C ILE A 436 -8.54 -6.64 -16.24
N TYR A 437 -9.06 -6.10 -15.13
CA TYR A 437 -8.56 -6.43 -13.79
C TYR A 437 -9.19 -7.74 -13.30
N LEU A 438 -8.36 -8.69 -12.84
CA LEU A 438 -8.77 -10.06 -12.54
C LEU A 438 -8.91 -10.38 -11.05
N GLU A 439 -8.37 -9.54 -10.16
CA GLU A 439 -8.28 -9.86 -8.73
C GLU A 439 -9.56 -9.55 -7.96
N ASN A 440 -10.44 -8.70 -8.49
CA ASN A 440 -11.77 -8.51 -7.90
C ASN A 440 -12.67 -9.71 -8.20
N LYS A 441 -12.79 -10.61 -7.20
CA LYS A 441 -13.60 -11.83 -7.26
C LYS A 441 -15.10 -11.59 -7.43
N GLU A 442 -15.61 -10.40 -7.11
CA GLU A 442 -17.00 -10.02 -7.35
C GLU A 442 -17.25 -9.73 -8.84
N TYR A 443 -16.20 -9.35 -9.59
CA TYR A 443 -16.28 -9.02 -11.01
C TYR A 443 -15.76 -10.13 -11.91
N VAL A 444 -14.80 -10.93 -11.45
CA VAL A 444 -14.12 -11.96 -12.26
C VAL A 444 -13.87 -13.24 -11.46
N THR A 445 -14.32 -14.37 -12.01
CA THR A 445 -13.93 -15.72 -11.55
C THR A 445 -12.90 -16.32 -12.51
N VAL A 446 -11.75 -16.75 -11.99
CA VAL A 446 -10.72 -17.40 -12.80
C VAL A 446 -11.06 -18.88 -13.02
N LEU A 447 -10.97 -19.33 -14.27
CA LEU A 447 -11.16 -20.70 -14.71
C LEU A 447 -9.79 -21.24 -15.16
N GLY A 448 -9.38 -22.40 -14.66
CA GLY A 448 -7.99 -22.91 -14.78
C GLY A 448 -7.44 -23.06 -16.20
N SER A 449 -6.12 -23.24 -16.31
CA SER A 449 -5.44 -23.52 -17.59
C SER A 449 -5.98 -24.79 -18.25
N SER A 450 -6.20 -24.71 -19.56
CA SER A 450 -6.60 -25.86 -20.37
C SER A 450 -5.39 -26.62 -20.90
N SER A 451 -5.10 -27.80 -20.36
CA SER A 451 -4.25 -28.83 -20.96
C SER A 451 -5.12 -30.03 -21.34
N GLY A 452 -5.02 -30.51 -22.59
CA GLY A 452 -5.85 -31.60 -23.12
C GLY A 452 -5.55 -32.97 -22.47
N SER A 453 -6.35 -34.01 -22.70
CA SER A 453 -7.26 -34.22 -23.84
C SER A 453 -8.44 -35.15 -23.53
N SER A 454 -9.64 -34.73 -23.91
CA SER A 454 -10.65 -35.58 -24.57
C SER A 454 -11.66 -34.63 -25.21
N GLN A 455 -12.26 -35.03 -26.34
CA GLN A 455 -13.20 -34.22 -27.10
C GLN A 455 -14.61 -34.31 -26.50
N PRO A 456 -15.22 -33.22 -25.99
CA PRO A 456 -16.65 -33.01 -26.11
C PRO A 456 -16.93 -32.43 -27.50
N ALA A 457 -18.08 -32.76 -28.09
CA ALA A 457 -18.48 -32.19 -29.38
C ALA A 457 -18.47 -30.65 -29.32
N ALA A 458 -17.96 -30.01 -30.39
CA ALA A 458 -18.05 -28.56 -30.51
C ALA A 458 -19.52 -28.11 -30.39
N PRO A 459 -19.82 -26.95 -29.75
CA PRO A 459 -21.15 -26.37 -29.86
C PRO A 459 -21.45 -26.19 -31.35
N ALA A 460 -22.52 -26.83 -31.83
CA ALA A 460 -22.76 -26.99 -33.25
C ALA A 460 -22.79 -25.62 -33.93
N LYS A 461 -21.83 -25.41 -34.84
CA LYS A 461 -21.81 -24.24 -35.71
C LYS A 461 -23.10 -24.27 -36.52
N LYS A 462 -23.93 -23.22 -36.41
CA LYS A 462 -25.18 -23.09 -37.17
C LYS A 462 -24.94 -23.42 -38.63
N SER A 463 -25.87 -24.13 -39.25
CA SER A 463 -25.76 -24.53 -40.66
C SER A 463 -25.64 -23.30 -41.57
N VAL A 464 -25.08 -23.52 -42.76
CA VAL A 464 -24.96 -22.47 -43.80
C VAL A 464 -26.35 -21.90 -44.12
N GLU A 465 -27.38 -22.74 -44.11
CA GLU A 465 -28.79 -22.40 -44.30
C GLU A 465 -29.40 -21.57 -43.15
N GLU A 466 -29.05 -21.84 -41.88
CA GLU A 466 -29.49 -21.02 -40.75
C GLU A 466 -28.84 -19.63 -40.78
N VAL A 467 -27.54 -19.57 -41.02
CA VAL A 467 -26.82 -18.29 -41.14
C VAL A 467 -27.27 -17.50 -42.37
N ALA A 468 -27.63 -18.17 -43.47
CA ALA A 468 -28.23 -17.51 -44.63
C ALA A 468 -29.56 -16.80 -44.30
N LYS A 469 -30.37 -17.34 -43.37
CA LYS A 469 -31.59 -16.68 -42.90
C LYS A 469 -31.27 -15.44 -42.04
N GLU A 470 -30.30 -15.52 -41.14
CA GLU A 470 -29.82 -14.35 -40.37
C GLU A 470 -29.23 -13.26 -41.26
N VAL A 471 -28.53 -13.65 -42.33
CA VAL A 471 -28.02 -12.73 -43.35
C VAL A 471 -29.15 -12.00 -44.08
N LEU A 472 -30.31 -12.64 -44.25
CA LEU A 472 -31.53 -12.03 -44.81
C LEU A 472 -32.28 -11.16 -43.81
N MET A 473 -32.26 -11.50 -42.52
CA MET A 473 -32.78 -10.64 -41.44
C MET A 473 -31.90 -9.41 -41.18
N GLY A 474 -30.67 -9.39 -41.70
CA GLY A 474 -29.76 -8.24 -41.68
C GLY A 474 -28.68 -8.29 -40.60
N ASP A 475 -28.71 -9.31 -39.73
CA ASP A 475 -27.84 -9.45 -38.54
C ASP A 475 -26.34 -9.41 -38.86
N TRP A 476 -25.99 -9.83 -40.07
CA TRP A 476 -24.62 -9.91 -40.57
C TRP A 476 -24.19 -8.68 -41.39
N GLY A 477 -25.00 -7.62 -41.48
CA GLY A 477 -24.68 -6.42 -42.26
C GLY A 477 -24.75 -6.63 -43.78
N ASN A 478 -24.10 -5.76 -44.55
CA ASN A 478 -24.13 -5.75 -46.02
C ASN A 478 -22.73 -5.75 -46.66
N GLY A 479 -22.68 -6.07 -47.96
CA GLY A 479 -21.48 -5.98 -48.80
C GLY A 479 -20.20 -6.57 -48.19
N ALA A 480 -19.14 -5.76 -48.15
CA ALA A 480 -17.83 -6.16 -47.65
C ALA A 480 -17.79 -6.43 -46.13
N ASP A 481 -18.63 -5.74 -45.34
CA ASP A 481 -18.69 -5.96 -43.88
C ASP A 481 -19.30 -7.33 -43.57
N ARG A 482 -20.37 -7.71 -44.29
CA ARG A 482 -20.95 -9.06 -44.23
C ARG A 482 -19.93 -10.14 -44.51
N LYS A 483 -19.14 -9.99 -45.58
CA LYS A 483 -18.07 -10.93 -45.92
C LYS A 483 -17.08 -11.08 -44.77
N LYS A 484 -16.56 -9.95 -44.27
CA LYS A 484 -15.60 -9.90 -43.17
C LYS A 484 -16.14 -10.54 -41.89
N ARG A 485 -17.40 -10.29 -41.52
CA ARG A 485 -18.04 -10.87 -40.32
C ARG A 485 -18.24 -12.37 -40.45
N LEU A 486 -18.74 -12.85 -41.59
CA LEU A 486 -18.92 -14.29 -41.84
C LEU A 486 -17.59 -15.04 -41.82
N GLU A 487 -16.57 -14.52 -42.50
CA GLU A 487 -15.22 -15.10 -42.53
C GLU A 487 -14.54 -15.05 -41.14
N ALA A 488 -14.76 -14.00 -40.34
CA ALA A 488 -14.29 -13.93 -38.96
C ALA A 488 -15.01 -14.92 -38.02
N ALA A 489 -16.29 -15.23 -38.28
CA ALA A 489 -17.01 -16.34 -37.68
C ALA A 489 -16.66 -17.71 -38.32
N GLY A 490 -15.66 -17.74 -39.22
CA GLY A 490 -15.13 -18.92 -39.89
C GLY A 490 -16.07 -19.55 -40.91
N TYR A 491 -17.12 -18.87 -41.35
CA TYR A 491 -17.99 -19.34 -42.43
C TYR A 491 -17.36 -19.04 -43.79
N ASN A 492 -17.51 -19.95 -44.74
CA ASN A 492 -17.16 -19.66 -46.12
C ASN A 492 -18.23 -18.72 -46.70
N TYR A 493 -17.83 -17.47 -46.97
CA TYR A 493 -18.73 -16.44 -47.49
C TYR A 493 -19.43 -16.85 -48.78
N ALA A 494 -18.75 -17.53 -49.71
CA ALA A 494 -19.34 -17.96 -50.97
C ALA A 494 -20.43 -19.02 -50.76
N GLN A 495 -20.25 -19.95 -49.82
CA GLN A 495 -21.28 -20.95 -49.48
C GLN A 495 -22.51 -20.31 -48.82
N VAL A 496 -22.31 -19.39 -47.87
CA VAL A 496 -23.42 -18.65 -47.24
C VAL A 496 -24.14 -17.78 -48.27
N GLN A 497 -23.42 -17.04 -49.11
CA GLN A 497 -24.03 -16.21 -50.14
C GLN A 497 -24.77 -17.04 -51.21
N ALA A 498 -24.29 -18.24 -51.54
CA ALA A 498 -25.01 -19.18 -52.40
C ALA A 498 -26.30 -19.72 -51.74
N ALA A 499 -26.31 -19.95 -50.42
CA ALA A 499 -27.52 -20.31 -49.69
C ALA A 499 -28.52 -19.13 -49.60
N VAL A 500 -28.03 -17.91 -49.32
CA VAL A 500 -28.83 -16.67 -49.38
C VAL A 500 -29.50 -16.52 -50.75
N ASN A 501 -28.74 -16.70 -51.84
CA ASN A 501 -29.25 -16.61 -53.21
C ASN A 501 -30.26 -17.72 -53.56
N ARG A 502 -30.19 -18.90 -52.91
CA ARG A 502 -31.21 -19.96 -53.03
C ARG A 502 -32.49 -19.63 -52.26
N LEU A 503 -32.40 -18.88 -51.17
CA LEU A 503 -33.53 -18.47 -50.32
C LEU A 503 -34.23 -17.18 -50.80
N CYS A 504 -33.70 -16.52 -51.84
CA CYS A 504 -34.28 -15.31 -52.45
C CYS A 504 -34.94 -15.58 -53.83
N LYS A 505 -35.12 -16.85 -54.19
CA LYS A 505 -35.87 -17.30 -55.36
C LYS A 505 -37.18 -17.93 -54.89
#